data_AF-A0A8S8Y556-F1
#
_entry.id   AF-A0A8S8Y556-F1
#
_cell.length_a   1.000
_cell.length_b   1.000
_cell.length_c   1.000
_cell.angle_alpha   90.00
_cell.angle_beta   90.00
_cell.angle_gamma   90.00
#
_symmetry.space_group_name_H-M   'P 1'
#
loop_
_entity.id
_entity.type
_entity.pdbx_description
1 polymer ?
#
loop_
_entity_poly.entity_id
_entity_poly.type
_entity_poly.pdbx_seq_one_letter_code
_entity_poly.pdbx_strand_id
1 'polypeptide(L)'
;MPEMNMIESLNSALDNMLEVHDNVVIFGEDVGYFGGVFRVTDGLQAKHGAHRVFDAPLAEGGIAAIAFGMGLNGLRPVAEIQFADYIFPAYDQIVNEIAKLRHRSGGEFSTPVTIRTPAGGGIKGGHHHSQSPESQFTHTPGLKVVYCSNPNNAKGLLTSAIECNDPVIFFEPKRCYRGPFYGDPHNVPTWKGHAKAECP
;
A
#
# COMPACT_ATOMS: atom_id res chain seq x y z
N MET A 1 7.58 -4.99 23.05
CA MET A 1 7.50 -4.61 21.63
C MET A 1 7.56 -3.10 21.54
N PRO A 2 8.22 -2.51 20.53
CA PRO A 2 8.22 -1.05 20.35
C PRO A 2 6.79 -0.52 20.11
N GLU A 3 6.47 0.65 20.67
CA GLU A 3 5.28 1.40 20.30
C GLU A 3 5.54 2.17 19.01
N MET A 4 4.63 2.01 18.04
CA MET A 4 4.67 2.69 16.75
C MET A 4 3.32 3.34 16.46
N ASN A 5 3.33 4.48 15.77
CA ASN A 5 2.17 4.93 15.01
C ASN A 5 2.02 4.10 13.73
N MET A 6 0.92 4.30 12.99
CA MET A 6 0.64 3.45 11.82
C MET A 6 1.62 3.71 10.66
N ILE A 7 2.11 4.95 10.49
CA ILE A 7 3.14 5.28 9.48
C ILE A 7 4.42 4.52 9.80
N GLU A 8 4.90 4.59 11.04
CA GLU A 8 6.11 3.89 11.51
C GLU A 8 5.99 2.38 11.35
N SER A 9 4.82 1.83 11.67
CA SER A 9 4.52 0.41 11.52
C SER A 9 4.54 -0.06 10.05
N LEU A 10 3.93 0.71 9.15
CA LEU A 10 3.96 0.43 7.71
C LEU A 10 5.38 0.57 7.15
N ASN A 11 6.09 1.62 7.52
CA ASN A 11 7.49 1.82 7.14
C ASN A 11 8.36 0.64 7.61
N SER A 12 8.20 0.21 8.86
CA SER A 12 8.91 -0.94 9.42
C SER A 12 8.58 -2.25 8.68
N ALA A 13 7.34 -2.45 8.24
CA ALA A 13 6.99 -3.60 7.40
C ALA A 13 7.72 -3.56 6.06
N LEU A 14 7.71 -2.40 5.39
CA LEU A 14 8.38 -2.20 4.10
C LEU A 14 9.89 -2.38 4.21
N ASP A 15 10.51 -1.81 5.23
CA ASP A 15 11.93 -1.92 5.50
C ASP A 15 12.35 -3.38 5.69
N ASN A 16 11.63 -4.12 6.55
CA ASN A 16 11.87 -5.54 6.78
C ASN A 16 11.74 -6.36 5.48
N MET A 17 10.73 -6.07 4.66
CA MET A 17 10.55 -6.79 3.39
C MET A 17 11.65 -6.49 2.38
N LEU A 18 12.16 -5.26 2.36
CA LEU A 18 13.29 -4.88 1.52
C LEU A 18 14.60 -5.55 1.97
N GLU A 19 14.81 -5.70 3.28
CA GLU A 19 15.98 -6.38 3.87
C GLU A 19 15.99 -7.89 3.61
N VAL A 20 14.83 -8.55 3.75
CA VAL A 20 14.75 -10.02 3.70
C VAL A 20 14.61 -10.53 2.26
N HIS A 21 14.08 -9.72 1.34
CA HIS A 21 13.80 -10.14 -0.03
C HIS A 21 14.43 -9.19 -1.05
N ASP A 22 15.45 -9.67 -1.77
CA ASP A 22 16.14 -8.90 -2.81
C ASP A 22 15.24 -8.53 -4.00
N ASN A 23 14.13 -9.26 -4.19
CA ASN A 23 13.21 -9.03 -5.30
C ASN A 23 12.04 -8.10 -4.96
N VAL A 24 11.92 -7.60 -3.73
CA VAL A 24 10.93 -6.58 -3.36
C VAL A 24 11.37 -5.21 -3.85
N VAL A 25 10.48 -4.47 -4.50
CA VAL A 25 10.71 -3.08 -4.93
C VAL A 25 9.52 -2.22 -4.53
N ILE A 26 9.75 -0.95 -4.19
CA ILE A 26 8.71 0.01 -3.81
C ILE A 26 8.78 1.18 -4.78
N PHE A 27 7.63 1.56 -5.36
CA PHE A 27 7.61 2.71 -6.26
C PHE A 27 6.23 3.35 -6.35
N GLY A 28 6.20 4.60 -6.79
CA GLY A 28 5.00 5.44 -6.85
C GLY A 28 5.39 6.91 -6.97
N GLU A 29 4.42 7.80 -6.85
CA GLU A 29 4.68 9.24 -6.87
C GLU A 29 5.26 9.70 -5.52
N ASP A 30 6.42 10.35 -5.55
CA ASP A 30 7.12 10.90 -4.39
C ASP A 30 7.56 9.89 -3.31
N VAL A 31 7.55 8.58 -3.59
CA VAL A 31 7.92 7.55 -2.60
C VAL A 31 9.42 7.43 -2.35
N GLY A 32 10.24 7.90 -3.31
CA GLY A 32 11.68 7.78 -3.32
C GLY A 32 12.34 8.83 -2.45
N TYR A 33 12.85 9.90 -3.07
CA TYR A 33 13.63 10.92 -2.36
C TYR A 33 12.79 11.65 -1.30
N PHE A 34 11.51 11.91 -1.59
CA PHE A 34 10.62 12.61 -0.68
C PHE A 34 10.12 11.73 0.48
N GLY A 35 10.15 10.40 0.35
CA GLY A 35 9.71 9.46 1.39
C GLY A 35 8.18 9.29 1.50
N GLY A 36 7.45 9.67 0.45
CA GLY A 36 5.99 9.62 0.36
C GLY A 36 5.31 10.83 1.00
N VAL A 37 4.16 11.24 0.45
CA VAL A 37 3.41 12.43 0.93
C VAL A 37 2.96 12.31 2.39
N PHE A 38 2.76 11.08 2.87
CA PHE A 38 2.45 10.76 4.27
C PHE A 38 3.64 10.27 5.10
N ARG A 39 4.85 10.23 4.52
CA ARG A 39 6.09 9.74 5.16
C ARG A 39 6.13 8.23 5.45
N VAL A 40 5.34 7.42 4.72
CA VAL A 40 5.35 5.96 4.92
C VAL A 40 6.62 5.32 4.36
N THR A 41 7.24 5.88 3.33
CA THR A 41 8.48 5.34 2.73
C THR A 41 9.73 6.16 3.10
N ASP A 42 9.63 6.99 4.14
CA ASP A 42 10.71 7.86 4.60
C ASP A 42 11.99 7.05 4.92
N GLY A 43 13.13 7.55 4.45
CA GLY A 43 14.45 6.92 4.63
C GLY A 43 14.72 5.64 3.83
N LEU A 44 13.71 5.00 3.25
CA LEU A 44 13.89 3.69 2.59
C LEU A 44 14.78 3.76 1.35
N GLN A 45 14.65 4.81 0.52
CA GLN A 45 15.53 4.98 -0.63
C GLN A 45 16.98 5.23 -0.22
N ALA A 46 17.22 6.00 0.85
CA ALA A 46 18.57 6.27 1.32
C ALA A 46 19.25 4.98 1.83
N LYS A 47 18.48 4.07 2.45
CA LYS A 47 18.96 2.80 2.98
C LYS A 47 19.14 1.71 1.91
N HIS A 48 18.15 1.54 1.03
CA HIS A 48 18.08 0.43 0.07
C HIS A 48 18.49 0.81 -1.36
N GLY A 49 18.67 2.10 -1.61
CA GLY A 49 19.08 2.65 -2.91
C GLY A 49 17.92 2.88 -3.88
N ALA A 50 18.18 3.76 -4.85
CA ALA A 50 17.21 4.14 -5.89
C ALA A 50 16.82 3.01 -6.86
N HIS A 51 17.47 1.85 -6.79
CA HIS A 51 17.10 0.68 -7.58
C HIS A 51 16.03 -0.19 -6.88
N ARG A 52 15.80 0.03 -5.58
CA ARG A 52 14.80 -0.68 -4.76
C ARG A 52 13.61 0.19 -4.41
N VAL A 53 13.84 1.49 -4.22
CA VAL A 53 12.80 2.48 -3.87
C VAL A 53 12.92 3.69 -4.79
N PHE A 54 11.95 3.93 -5.67
CA PHE A 54 12.07 4.95 -6.72
C PHE A 54 10.75 5.64 -7.07
N ASP A 55 10.88 6.86 -7.59
CA ASP A 55 9.76 7.67 -8.03
C ASP A 55 9.29 7.26 -9.43
N ALA A 56 7.98 7.30 -9.64
CA ALA A 56 7.33 7.05 -10.92
C ALA A 56 6.77 8.36 -11.52
N PRO A 57 6.57 8.43 -12.85
CA PRO A 57 5.77 9.49 -13.46
C PRO A 57 4.34 9.51 -12.91
N LEU A 58 3.72 10.69 -12.92
CA LEU A 58 2.33 10.90 -12.49
C LEU A 58 1.36 10.29 -13.53
N ALA A 59 1.17 8.98 -13.43
CA ALA A 59 0.32 8.18 -14.30
C ALA A 59 0.00 6.83 -13.65
N GLU A 60 -1.12 6.74 -12.94
CA GLU A 60 -1.45 5.58 -12.11
C GLU A 60 -1.63 4.29 -12.92
N GLY A 61 -2.19 4.40 -14.13
CA GLY A 61 -2.24 3.28 -15.08
C GLY A 61 -0.84 2.78 -15.48
N GLY A 62 0.12 3.71 -15.64
CA GLY A 62 1.52 3.37 -15.87
C GLY A 62 2.15 2.69 -14.64
N ILE A 63 1.90 3.21 -13.44
CA ILE A 63 2.36 2.61 -12.18
C ILE A 63 1.86 1.16 -12.06
N ALA A 64 0.57 0.92 -12.28
CA ALA A 64 -0.01 -0.43 -12.25
C ALA A 64 0.55 -1.34 -13.35
N ALA A 65 0.79 -0.83 -14.56
CA ALA A 65 1.33 -1.61 -15.67
C ALA A 65 2.80 -2.00 -15.44
N ILE A 66 3.60 -1.09 -14.88
CA ILE A 66 4.98 -1.36 -14.46
C ILE A 66 4.97 -2.43 -13.36
N ALA A 67 4.09 -2.33 -12.37
CA ALA A 67 3.98 -3.33 -11.30
C ALA A 67 3.61 -4.70 -11.87
N PHE A 68 2.65 -4.75 -12.78
CA PHE A 68 2.27 -5.98 -13.48
C PHE A 68 3.46 -6.63 -14.20
N GLY A 69 4.20 -5.86 -15.01
CA GLY A 69 5.37 -6.37 -15.74
C GLY A 69 6.51 -6.83 -14.82
N MET A 70 6.79 -6.07 -13.77
CA MET A 70 7.79 -6.43 -12.75
C MET A 70 7.43 -7.73 -12.04
N GLY A 71 6.18 -7.86 -11.61
CA GLY A 71 5.67 -9.06 -10.94
C GLY A 71 5.72 -10.29 -11.84
N LEU A 72 5.30 -10.14 -13.10
CA LEU A 72 5.39 -11.20 -14.11
C LEU A 72 6.84 -11.66 -14.35
N ASN A 73 7.81 -10.74 -14.24
CA ASN A 73 9.23 -10.98 -14.47
C ASN A 73 10.02 -11.32 -13.19
N GLY A 74 9.34 -11.73 -12.11
CA GLY A 74 9.98 -12.31 -10.92
C GLY A 74 10.28 -11.34 -9.76
N LEU A 75 9.95 -10.05 -9.90
CA LEU A 75 9.98 -9.10 -8.78
C LEU A 75 8.70 -9.20 -7.93
N ARG A 76 8.72 -8.55 -6.76
CA ARG A 76 7.59 -8.40 -5.84
C ARG A 76 7.30 -6.91 -5.61
N PRO A 77 6.65 -6.25 -6.57
CA PRO A 77 6.43 -4.81 -6.51
C PRO A 77 5.37 -4.43 -5.46
N VAL A 78 5.71 -3.41 -4.70
CA VAL A 78 4.82 -2.67 -3.80
C VAL A 78 4.60 -1.28 -4.39
N ALA A 79 3.54 -1.15 -5.18
CA ALA A 79 3.18 0.09 -5.84
C ALA A 79 2.34 0.97 -4.90
N GLU A 80 2.67 2.26 -4.80
CA GLU A 80 1.83 3.25 -4.11
C GLU A 80 0.98 4.03 -5.10
N ILE A 81 -0.34 4.06 -4.86
CA ILE A 81 -1.24 5.06 -5.44
C ILE A 81 -1.47 6.13 -4.37
N GLN A 82 -1.13 7.39 -4.66
CA GLN A 82 -0.97 8.44 -3.66
C GLN A 82 -2.24 8.67 -2.80
N PHE A 83 -3.42 8.53 -3.39
CA PHE A 83 -4.72 8.52 -2.70
C PHE A 83 -5.63 7.48 -3.34
N ALA A 84 -6.48 6.81 -2.55
CA ALA A 84 -7.38 5.79 -3.08
C ALA A 84 -8.34 6.34 -4.15
N ASP A 85 -8.64 7.63 -4.06
CA ASP A 85 -9.41 8.40 -5.04
C ASP A 85 -8.76 8.44 -6.44
N TYR A 86 -7.44 8.27 -6.53
CA TYR A 86 -6.64 8.29 -7.76
C TYR A 86 -6.35 6.91 -8.33
N ILE A 87 -6.99 5.87 -7.81
CA ILE A 87 -6.81 4.51 -8.36
C ILE A 87 -7.55 4.32 -9.69
N PHE A 88 -8.50 5.20 -10.03
CA PHE A 88 -9.37 5.03 -11.19
C PHE A 88 -8.66 5.11 -12.55
N PRO A 89 -7.66 5.97 -12.78
CA PRO A 89 -6.82 5.90 -13.98
C PRO A 89 -6.06 4.56 -14.13
N ALA A 90 -5.83 3.83 -13.02
CA ALA A 90 -5.24 2.50 -13.02
C ALA A 90 -6.27 1.35 -13.10
N TYR A 91 -7.57 1.66 -13.10
CA TYR A 91 -8.61 0.67 -12.84
C TYR A 91 -8.59 -0.48 -13.83
N ASP A 92 -8.53 -0.19 -15.14
CA ASP A 92 -8.48 -1.20 -16.19
C ASP A 92 -7.30 -2.17 -16.01
N GLN A 93 -6.10 -1.63 -15.78
CA GLN A 93 -4.89 -2.42 -15.54
C GLN A 93 -5.02 -3.31 -14.30
N ILE A 94 -5.68 -2.83 -13.25
CA ILE A 94 -5.90 -3.61 -12.03
C ILE A 94 -6.91 -4.72 -12.28
N VAL A 95 -8.09 -4.38 -12.81
CA VAL A 95 -9.22 -5.31 -12.85
C VAL A 95 -9.14 -6.28 -14.03
N ASN A 96 -8.61 -5.88 -15.17
CA ASN A 96 -8.54 -6.72 -16.37
C ASN A 96 -7.18 -7.42 -16.51
N GLU A 97 -6.09 -6.71 -16.25
CA GLU A 97 -4.75 -7.28 -16.42
C GLU A 97 -4.26 -8.00 -15.15
N ILE A 98 -4.13 -7.30 -14.03
CA ILE A 98 -3.54 -7.87 -12.81
C ILE A 98 -4.43 -8.96 -12.21
N ALA A 99 -5.71 -8.67 -11.96
CA ALA A 99 -6.62 -9.57 -11.25
C ALA A 99 -6.85 -10.90 -11.99
N LYS A 100 -6.94 -10.85 -13.32
CA LYS A 100 -7.35 -12.01 -14.13
C LYS A 100 -6.17 -12.84 -14.63
N LEU A 101 -4.92 -12.40 -14.46
CA LEU A 101 -3.74 -13.06 -15.05
C LEU A 101 -3.71 -14.55 -14.79
N ARG A 102 -3.72 -14.96 -13.50
CA ARG A 102 -3.64 -16.36 -13.10
C ARG A 102 -4.77 -17.19 -13.70
N HIS A 103 -5.97 -16.63 -13.77
CA HIS A 103 -7.13 -17.33 -14.32
C HIS A 103 -7.07 -17.45 -15.84
N ARG A 104 -6.79 -16.34 -16.55
CA ARG A 104 -6.77 -16.32 -18.03
C ARG A 104 -5.63 -17.15 -18.61
N SER A 105 -4.55 -17.35 -17.86
CA SER A 105 -3.41 -18.18 -18.27
C SER A 105 -3.53 -19.64 -17.82
N GLY A 106 -4.65 -20.08 -17.22
CA GLY A 106 -4.76 -21.43 -16.68
C GLY A 106 -3.72 -21.76 -15.60
N GLY A 107 -3.23 -20.75 -14.86
CA GLY A 107 -2.20 -20.90 -13.82
C GLY A 107 -0.75 -20.78 -14.30
N GLU A 108 -0.49 -20.67 -15.61
CA GLU A 108 0.88 -20.54 -16.14
C GLU A 108 1.61 -19.26 -15.69
N PHE A 109 0.87 -18.16 -15.53
CA PHE A 109 1.42 -16.88 -15.10
C PHE A 109 0.77 -16.41 -13.80
N SER A 110 1.54 -15.72 -12.98
CA SER A 110 1.04 -14.98 -11.81
C SER A 110 1.89 -13.74 -11.59
N THR A 111 1.35 -12.76 -10.86
CA THR A 111 2.03 -11.48 -10.62
C THR A 111 1.86 -11.09 -9.15
N PRO A 112 2.89 -11.23 -8.30
CA PRO A 112 2.83 -10.93 -6.87
C PRO A 112 2.91 -9.41 -6.64
N VAL A 113 1.81 -8.71 -6.89
CA VAL A 113 1.72 -7.24 -6.79
C VAL A 113 0.97 -6.86 -5.52
N THR A 114 1.53 -5.94 -4.73
CA THR A 114 0.79 -5.22 -3.69
C THR A 114 0.61 -3.77 -4.13
N ILE A 115 -0.65 -3.31 -4.24
CA ILE A 115 -0.97 -1.90 -4.50
C ILE A 115 -1.49 -1.32 -3.19
N ARG A 116 -0.72 -0.43 -2.59
CA ARG A 116 -1.08 0.24 -1.34
C ARG A 116 -1.55 1.66 -1.60
N THR A 117 -2.56 2.10 -0.85
CA THR A 117 -3.15 3.42 -1.07
C THR A 117 -3.85 4.00 0.17
N PRO A 118 -3.65 5.30 0.49
CA PRO A 118 -4.36 5.98 1.56
C PRO A 118 -5.84 6.23 1.23
N ALA A 119 -6.75 5.65 2.02
CA ALA A 119 -8.20 5.72 1.83
C ALA A 119 -8.94 6.39 3.00
N GLY A 120 -10.22 6.67 2.81
CA GLY A 120 -11.13 7.17 3.85
C GLY A 120 -11.04 8.68 4.13
N GLY A 121 -12.11 9.20 4.72
CA GLY A 121 -12.32 10.62 5.01
C GLY A 121 -11.84 11.06 6.40
N GLY A 122 -12.53 12.03 7.01
CA GLY A 122 -12.20 12.56 8.34
C GLY A 122 -11.01 13.53 8.39
N ILE A 123 -10.47 13.91 7.22
CA ILE A 123 -9.30 14.80 7.08
C ILE A 123 -9.56 16.07 6.27
N LYS A 124 -10.84 16.38 5.99
CA LYS A 124 -11.25 17.51 5.13
C LYS A 124 -10.71 17.42 3.69
N GLY A 125 -10.61 16.19 3.15
CA GLY A 125 -10.06 15.92 1.82
C GLY A 125 -11.00 16.17 0.64
N GLY A 126 -12.27 16.52 0.89
CA GLY A 126 -13.24 16.81 -0.17
C GLY A 126 -13.53 15.59 -1.05
N HIS A 127 -13.72 15.82 -2.36
CA HIS A 127 -14.16 14.78 -3.30
C HIS A 127 -13.10 13.73 -3.64
N HIS A 128 -11.82 14.12 -3.65
CA HIS A 128 -10.75 13.30 -4.22
C HIS A 128 -9.57 13.05 -3.27
N HIS A 129 -9.75 13.26 -1.96
CA HIS A 129 -8.81 12.78 -0.94
C HIS A 129 -9.55 12.10 0.24
N SER A 130 -10.71 11.51 0.02
CA SER A 130 -11.56 11.01 1.11
C SER A 130 -12.41 9.78 0.75
N GLN A 131 -12.34 9.29 -0.48
CA GLN A 131 -13.12 8.15 -0.91
C GLN A 131 -12.66 6.85 -0.23
N SER A 132 -13.59 5.90 -0.18
CA SER A 132 -13.44 4.52 0.26
C SER A 132 -13.90 3.62 -0.91
N PRO A 133 -13.03 3.36 -1.90
CA PRO A 133 -13.42 2.68 -3.14
C PRO A 133 -13.32 1.15 -3.04
N GLU A 134 -13.17 0.57 -1.85
CA GLU A 134 -12.97 -0.88 -1.65
C GLU A 134 -14.06 -1.73 -2.30
N SER A 135 -15.29 -1.22 -2.36
CA SER A 135 -16.43 -1.91 -3.00
C SER A 135 -16.13 -2.31 -4.45
N GLN A 136 -15.46 -1.45 -5.23
CA GLN A 136 -15.10 -1.70 -6.63
C GLN A 136 -14.15 -2.90 -6.75
N PHE A 137 -13.19 -3.01 -5.83
CA PHE A 137 -12.16 -4.05 -5.86
C PHE A 137 -12.66 -5.36 -5.23
N THR A 138 -13.48 -5.29 -4.19
CA THR A 138 -14.11 -6.50 -3.62
C THR A 138 -15.07 -7.18 -4.60
N HIS A 139 -15.57 -6.44 -5.59
CA HIS A 139 -16.40 -6.97 -6.67
C HIS A 139 -15.60 -7.63 -7.80
N THR A 140 -14.26 -7.56 -7.77
CA THR A 140 -13.39 -8.07 -8.84
C THR A 140 -12.72 -9.39 -8.41
N PRO A 141 -13.12 -10.55 -8.98
CA PRO A 141 -12.47 -11.82 -8.70
C PRO A 141 -10.98 -11.81 -9.08
N GLY A 142 -10.15 -12.46 -8.26
CA GLY A 142 -8.70 -12.51 -8.46
C GLY A 142 -7.91 -11.45 -7.68
N LEU A 143 -8.59 -10.48 -7.07
CA LEU A 143 -7.98 -9.55 -6.11
C LEU A 143 -8.23 -10.00 -4.67
N LYS A 144 -7.21 -9.85 -3.82
CA LYS A 144 -7.40 -9.80 -2.37
C LYS A 144 -7.46 -8.33 -1.95
N VAL A 145 -8.42 -7.98 -1.10
CA VAL A 145 -8.60 -6.61 -0.62
C VAL A 145 -8.41 -6.60 0.89
N VAL A 146 -7.50 -5.75 1.35
CA VAL A 146 -7.14 -5.62 2.76
C VAL A 146 -7.33 -4.16 3.18
N TYR A 147 -7.90 -3.94 4.36
CA TYR A 147 -8.06 -2.60 4.95
C TYR A 147 -7.56 -2.66 6.40
N CYS A 148 -6.41 -2.05 6.68
CA CYS A 148 -5.84 -2.03 8.03
C CYS A 148 -6.53 -0.97 8.91
N SER A 149 -6.24 -0.95 10.21
CA SER A 149 -6.92 -0.02 11.13
C SER A 149 -6.12 0.41 12.36
N ASN A 150 -4.99 -0.22 12.63
CA ASN A 150 -4.11 0.12 13.74
C ASN A 150 -2.66 -0.26 13.43
N PRO A 151 -1.66 0.26 14.17
CA PRO A 151 -0.26 -0.04 13.92
C PRO A 151 0.04 -1.54 13.93
N ASN A 152 -0.46 -2.28 14.91
CA ASN A 152 -0.20 -3.71 15.01
C ASN A 152 -0.66 -4.50 13.77
N ASN A 153 -1.91 -4.31 13.33
CA ASN A 153 -2.41 -5.02 12.15
C ASN A 153 -1.87 -4.47 10.84
N ALA A 154 -1.51 -3.18 10.77
CA ALA A 154 -0.91 -2.60 9.57
C ALA A 154 0.41 -3.28 9.22
N LYS A 155 1.30 -3.50 10.21
CA LYS A 155 2.56 -4.20 9.99
C LYS A 155 2.35 -5.62 9.50
N GLY A 156 1.60 -6.42 10.27
CA GLY A 156 1.39 -7.83 9.96
C GLY A 156 0.68 -8.05 8.62
N LEU A 157 -0.39 -7.30 8.37
CA LEU A 157 -1.15 -7.44 7.12
C LEU A 157 -0.37 -6.96 5.90
N LEU A 158 0.44 -5.90 6.01
CA LEU A 158 1.27 -5.44 4.90
C LEU A 158 2.37 -6.45 4.58
N THR A 159 3.04 -6.99 5.60
CA THR A 159 4.00 -8.09 5.42
C THR A 159 3.34 -9.28 4.70
N SER A 160 2.19 -9.75 5.18
CA SER A 160 1.46 -10.84 4.53
C SER A 160 0.98 -10.51 3.11
N ALA A 161 0.64 -9.25 2.82
CA ALA A 161 0.27 -8.82 1.47
C ALA A 161 1.47 -8.92 0.52
N ILE A 162 2.64 -8.46 0.96
CA ILE A 162 3.88 -8.49 0.16
C ILE A 162 4.38 -9.92 -0.05
N GLU A 163 4.18 -10.82 0.91
CA GLU A 163 4.47 -12.26 0.78
C GLU A 163 3.45 -13.02 -0.09
N CYS A 164 2.29 -12.42 -0.36
CA CYS A 164 1.24 -13.06 -1.13
C CYS A 164 1.61 -13.19 -2.61
N ASN A 165 1.40 -14.37 -3.20
CA ASN A 165 1.61 -14.59 -4.64
C ASN A 165 0.42 -14.19 -5.51
N ASP A 166 -0.66 -13.69 -4.90
CA ASP A 166 -1.82 -13.15 -5.60
C ASP A 166 -1.88 -11.62 -5.41
N PRO A 167 -2.46 -10.87 -6.36
CA PRO A 167 -2.54 -9.43 -6.25
C PRO A 167 -3.33 -8.97 -5.01
N VAL A 168 -2.79 -7.98 -4.31
CA VAL A 168 -3.41 -7.40 -3.11
C VAL A 168 -3.61 -5.90 -3.28
N ILE A 169 -4.82 -5.41 -3.01
CA ILE A 169 -5.10 -3.98 -2.80
C ILE A 169 -5.11 -3.74 -1.29
N PHE A 170 -4.20 -2.87 -0.82
CA PHE A 170 -3.98 -2.59 0.60
C PHE A 170 -4.38 -1.16 0.92
N PHE A 171 -5.51 -1.00 1.62
CA PHE A 171 -6.05 0.29 2.01
C PHE A 171 -5.57 0.72 3.39
N GLU A 172 -5.14 1.97 3.47
CA GLU A 172 -4.61 2.60 4.68
C GLU A 172 -5.51 3.77 5.10
N PRO A 173 -6.24 3.70 6.22
CA PRO A 173 -7.11 4.80 6.63
C PRO A 173 -6.29 6.02 7.04
N LYS A 174 -6.23 7.05 6.19
CA LYS A 174 -5.36 8.22 6.40
C LYS A 174 -5.63 8.97 7.70
N ARG A 175 -6.89 8.98 8.15
CA ARG A 175 -7.29 9.52 9.47
C ARG A 175 -6.61 8.81 10.63
N CYS A 176 -6.23 7.54 10.46
CA CYS A 176 -5.64 6.69 11.48
C CYS A 176 -4.11 6.68 11.47
N TYR A 177 -3.44 7.40 10.57
CA TYR A 177 -1.98 7.33 10.44
C TYR A 177 -1.24 7.69 11.75
N ARG A 178 -1.69 8.75 12.43
CA ARG A 178 -1.02 9.28 13.64
C ARG A 178 -1.79 9.05 14.94
N GLY A 179 -3.00 8.53 14.87
CA GLY A 179 -3.78 8.18 16.06
C GLY A 179 -5.05 7.41 15.73
N PRO A 180 -5.69 6.77 16.72
CA PRO A 180 -6.95 6.06 16.50
C PRO A 180 -8.08 7.03 16.17
N PHE A 181 -9.14 6.52 15.54
CA PHE A 181 -10.35 7.29 15.27
C PHE A 181 -11.58 6.59 15.85
N TYR A 182 -12.32 7.31 16.69
CA TYR A 182 -13.51 6.81 17.37
C TYR A 182 -14.80 7.53 16.92
N GLY A 183 -14.78 8.20 15.77
CA GLY A 183 -15.95 8.89 15.19
C GLY A 183 -16.04 10.38 15.48
N ASP A 184 -15.26 10.93 16.41
CA ASP A 184 -15.21 12.36 16.71
C ASP A 184 -14.05 13.05 15.95
N PRO A 185 -14.32 13.97 15.00
CA PRO A 185 -13.28 14.69 14.27
C PRO A 185 -12.57 15.78 15.10
N HIS A 186 -13.13 16.20 16.23
CA HIS A 186 -12.56 17.21 17.13
C HIS A 186 -11.64 16.60 18.18
N ASN A 187 -11.85 15.32 18.52
CA ASN A 187 -10.94 14.56 19.35
C ASN A 187 -9.88 13.85 18.48
N VAL A 188 -8.62 14.23 18.64
CA VAL A 188 -7.50 13.69 17.86
C VAL A 188 -6.51 13.00 18.81
N PRO A 189 -6.82 11.76 19.26
CA PRO A 189 -5.91 11.00 20.10
C PRO A 189 -4.65 10.62 19.31
N THR A 190 -3.60 10.21 20.02
CA THR A 190 -2.37 9.66 19.44
C THR A 190 -2.26 8.17 19.69
N TRP A 191 -1.43 7.46 18.92
CA TRP A 191 -1.14 6.04 19.20
C TRP A 191 -0.29 5.80 20.46
N LYS A 192 0.37 6.83 21.02
CA LYS A 192 1.19 6.71 22.23
C LYS A 192 0.38 6.13 23.40
N GLY A 193 0.86 5.05 24.01
CA GLY A 193 0.20 4.35 25.12
C GLY A 193 -1.07 3.58 24.74
N HIS A 194 -1.40 3.45 23.45
CA HIS A 194 -2.54 2.67 22.99
C HIS A 194 -2.13 1.20 22.79
N ALA A 195 -2.89 0.24 23.33
CA ALA A 195 -2.52 -1.19 23.29
C ALA A 195 -2.23 -1.74 21.89
N LYS A 196 -2.90 -1.21 20.85
CA LYS A 196 -2.68 -1.59 19.44
C LYS A 196 -1.49 -0.88 18.76
N ALA A 197 -0.73 -0.07 19.48
CA ALA A 197 0.49 0.58 19.00
C ALA A 197 1.72 -0.33 19.13
N GLU A 198 1.66 -1.37 19.98
CA GLU A 198 2.72 -2.36 20.10
C GLU A 198 2.83 -3.20 18.83
N CYS A 199 3.97 -3.10 18.15
CA CYS A 199 4.24 -3.82 16.90
C CYS A 199 5.41 -4.79 17.08
N PRO A 200 5.31 -6.03 16.54
CA PRO A 200 6.42 -6.99 16.57
C PRO A 200 7.60 -6.50 15.75
#